data_AF-A0A7V3F6R3-F1
#
_entry.id   AF-A0A7V3F6R3-F1
#
_cell.length_a   1.000
_cell.length_b   1.000
_cell.length_c   1.000
_cell.angle_alpha   90.00
_cell.angle_beta   90.00
_cell.angle_gamma   90.00
#
_symmetry.space_group_name_H-M   'P 1'
#
loop_
_entity.id
_entity.type
_entity.pdbx_description
1 polymer ?
#
loop_
_entity_poly.entity_id
_entity_poly.type
_entity_poly.pdbx_seq_one_letter_code
_entity_poly.pdbx_strand_id
1 'polypeptide(L)'
;MILRPLTIACPSCGSTDVTYTCETKCCFNHICAACYTTFELATEALGRRLGGLVAPETERDCLAPTVACAQCDGIDVYALGGADAPAGHLLCTACHALLKLNVEGIEAR
;
A
#
# COMPACT_ATOMS: atom_id res chain seq x y z
N MET A 1 -2.51 -18.20 -0.23
CA MET A 1 -2.31 -16.74 -0.10
C MET A 1 -3.66 -16.08 0.13
N ILE A 2 -3.69 -14.97 0.87
CA ILE A 2 -4.88 -14.17 1.14
C ILE A 2 -4.57 -12.70 0.88
N LEU A 3 -5.60 -11.89 0.62
CA LEU A 3 -5.46 -10.44 0.50
C LEU A 3 -5.82 -9.78 1.83
N ARG A 4 -5.05 -8.76 2.20
CA ARG A 4 -5.28 -7.94 3.39
C ARG A 4 -5.23 -6.46 3.01
N PRO A 5 -5.94 -5.59 3.75
CA PRO A 5 -5.71 -4.15 3.67
C PRO A 5 -4.22 -3.83 3.82
N LEU A 6 -3.78 -2.77 3.14
CA LEU A 6 -2.39 -2.33 3.21
C LEU A 6 -2.09 -1.83 4.62
N THR A 7 -1.04 -2.36 5.22
CA THR A 7 -0.44 -1.85 6.45
C THR A 7 1.00 -1.46 6.15
N ILE A 8 1.46 -0.36 6.76
CA ILE A 8 2.81 0.14 6.57
C ILE A 8 3.40 0.56 7.92
N ALA A 9 4.68 0.28 8.12
CA ALA A 9 5.44 0.80 9.24
C ALA A 9 6.15 2.09 8.81
N CYS A 10 6.18 3.08 9.68
CA CYS A 10 6.92 4.31 9.46
C CYS A 10 8.40 3.97 9.20
N PRO A 11 9.01 4.49 8.12
CA PRO A 11 10.40 4.19 7.78
C PRO A 11 11.40 4.77 8.79
N SER A 12 11.00 5.80 9.56
CA SER A 12 11.87 6.44 10.55
C SER A 12 11.84 5.78 11.93
N CYS A 13 10.66 5.38 12.42
CA CYS A 13 10.51 4.89 13.80
C CYS A 13 9.89 3.50 13.92
N GLY A 14 9.44 2.90 12.82
CA GLY A 14 8.81 1.57 12.80
C GLY A 14 7.38 1.50 13.33
N SER A 15 6.79 2.62 13.80
CA SER A 15 5.38 2.64 14.23
C SER A 15 4.43 2.32 13.08
N THR A 16 3.39 1.53 13.33
CA THR A 16 2.32 1.24 12.36
C THR A 16 1.16 2.22 12.43
N ASP A 17 1.22 3.21 13.33
CA ASP A 17 0.23 4.28 13.45
C ASP A 17 0.50 5.34 12.37
N VAL A 18 0.00 5.06 11.16
CA VAL A 18 0.23 5.81 9.94
C VAL A 18 -1.11 6.15 9.29
N THR A 19 -1.30 7.44 9.00
CA THR A 19 -2.50 7.97 8.37
C THR A 19 -2.19 8.46 6.97
N TYR A 20 -3.05 8.14 6.01
CA TYR A 20 -3.04 8.75 4.69
C TYR A 20 -3.64 10.16 4.76
N THR A 21 -2.96 11.17 4.16
CA THR A 21 -3.29 12.58 4.40
C THR A 21 -3.73 13.37 3.18
N CYS A 22 -3.67 12.80 1.97
CA CYS A 22 -4.03 13.53 0.73
C CYS A 22 -5.44 13.21 0.23
N GLU A 23 -6.04 14.12 -0.56
CA GLU A 23 -7.10 13.72 -1.49
C GLU A 23 -6.50 12.82 -2.58
N THR A 24 -7.23 11.78 -3.00
CA THR A 24 -6.80 10.63 -3.82
C THR A 24 -6.33 10.95 -5.26
N LYS A 25 -5.87 12.17 -5.56
CA LYS A 25 -5.42 12.61 -6.88
C LYS A 25 -4.20 13.55 -6.88
N CYS A 26 -3.64 13.90 -5.72
CA CYS A 26 -2.49 14.81 -5.62
C CYS A 26 -1.20 14.10 -5.19
N CYS A 27 -1.29 13.18 -4.22
CA CYS A 27 -0.16 12.51 -3.60
C CYS A 27 -0.60 11.23 -2.87
N PHE A 28 0.28 10.23 -2.77
CA PHE A 28 0.10 9.08 -1.85
C PHE A 28 0.90 9.34 -0.56
N ASN A 29 0.73 10.52 0.04
CA ASN A 29 1.46 10.92 1.24
C ASN A 29 0.82 10.38 2.51
N HIS A 30 1.67 9.97 3.43
CA HIS A 30 1.31 9.44 4.73
C HIS A 30 2.07 10.17 5.82
N ILE A 31 1.47 10.25 7.00
CA ILE A 31 2.11 10.79 8.21
C ILE A 31 2.11 9.73 9.30
N CYS A 32 3.23 9.60 10.01
CA CYS A 32 3.30 8.80 11.22
C CYS A 32 2.82 9.62 12.43
N ALA A 33 1.87 9.09 13.19
CA ALA A 33 1.37 9.76 14.40
C ALA A 33 2.39 9.78 15.55
N ALA A 34 3.40 8.89 15.52
CA ALA A 34 4.37 8.76 16.60
C ALA A 34 5.56 9.73 16.47
N CYS A 35 6.11 9.90 15.27
CA CYS A 35 7.29 10.74 15.04
C CYS A 35 7.07 11.85 14.00
N TYR A 36 5.86 11.99 13.47
CA TYR A 36 5.49 13.01 12.48
C TYR A 36 6.28 12.99 11.17
N THR A 37 7.07 11.92 10.92
CA THR A 37 7.68 11.71 9.60
C THR A 37 6.58 11.60 8.56
N THR A 38 6.75 12.32 7.45
CA THR A 38 5.94 12.14 6.25
C THR A 38 6.69 11.34 5.20
N PHE A 39 5.97 10.57 4.40
CA PHE A 39 6.54 9.75 3.34
C PHE A 39 5.45 9.39 2.33
N GLU A 40 5.87 9.07 1.11
CA GLU A 40 4.98 8.65 0.05
C GLU A 40 5.10 7.15 -0.22
N LEU A 41 3.99 6.55 -0.66
CA LEU A 41 3.98 5.18 -1.15
C LEU A 41 3.91 5.18 -2.67
N ALA A 42 4.73 4.33 -3.27
CA ALA A 42 4.73 4.05 -4.69
C ALA A 42 4.73 2.55 -4.94
N THR A 43 4.30 2.13 -6.12
CA THR A 43 4.42 0.74 -6.55
C THR A 43 5.28 0.59 -7.79
N GLU A 44 5.85 -0.60 -7.94
CA GLU A 44 6.54 -1.04 -9.15
C GLU A 44 5.86 -2.33 -9.66
N ALA A 45 5.58 -2.41 -10.96
CA ALA A 45 4.99 -3.61 -11.55
C ALA A 45 6.04 -4.70 -11.73
N LEU A 46 5.78 -5.91 -11.20
CA LEU A 46 6.71 -7.04 -11.29
C LEU A 46 6.57 -7.85 -12.59
N GLY A 47 5.80 -7.35 -13.56
CA GLY A 47 5.60 -8.01 -14.87
C GLY A 47 4.79 -9.31 -14.81
N ARG A 48 4.16 -9.64 -13.67
CA ARG A 48 3.35 -10.85 -13.48
C ARG A 48 1.93 -10.46 -13.05
N ARG A 49 0.98 -11.37 -13.30
CA ARG A 49 -0.40 -11.25 -12.83
C ARG A 49 -0.77 -12.45 -11.96
N LEU A 50 -1.56 -12.21 -10.91
CA LEU A 50 -2.10 -13.27 -10.05
C LEU A 50 -3.63 -13.18 -10.04
N GLY A 51 -4.30 -14.29 -10.32
CA GLY A 51 -5.76 -14.40 -10.29
C GLY A 51 -6.23 -15.33 -9.19
N GLY A 52 -7.56 -15.41 -9.01
CA GLY A 52 -8.19 -16.35 -8.07
C GLY A 52 -8.13 -15.92 -6.60
N LEU A 53 -7.66 -14.71 -6.31
CA LEU A 53 -7.70 -14.09 -4.99
C LEU A 53 -8.84 -13.08 -4.94
N VAL A 54 -9.65 -13.16 -3.88
CA VAL A 54 -10.82 -12.30 -3.68
C VAL A 54 -10.44 -11.18 -2.73
N ALA A 55 -10.79 -9.93 -3.10
CA ALA A 55 -10.60 -8.78 -2.24
C ALA A 55 -11.43 -8.94 -0.95
N PRO A 56 -10.95 -8.44 0.20
CA PRO A 56 -11.79 -8.32 1.40
C PRO A 56 -13.05 -7.50 1.10
N GLU A 57 -14.21 -7.96 1.54
CA GLU A 57 -15.51 -7.26 1.36
C GLU A 57 -15.67 -6.03 2.27
N THR A 58 -14.70 -5.75 3.13
CA THR A 58 -14.73 -4.62 4.06
C THR A 58 -14.55 -3.29 3.34
N GLU A 59 -15.42 -2.32 3.62
CA GLU A 59 -15.26 -0.94 3.19
C GLU A 59 -13.91 -0.39 3.66
N ARG A 60 -13.25 0.36 2.77
CA ARG A 60 -11.94 0.94 3.07
C ARG A 60 -12.12 2.22 3.86
N ASP A 61 -11.45 2.30 4.99
CA ASP A 61 -11.25 3.56 5.70
C ASP A 61 -10.48 4.53 4.80
N CYS A 62 -11.02 5.74 4.62
CA CYS A 62 -10.42 6.77 3.76
C CYS A 62 -9.10 7.32 4.31
N LEU A 63 -8.81 7.10 5.60
CA LEU A 63 -7.57 7.49 6.26
C LEU A 63 -6.55 6.34 6.33
N ALA A 64 -6.95 5.13 6.00
CA ALA A 64 -6.05 3.99 6.00
C ALA A 64 -4.97 4.13 4.92
N PRO A 65 -3.77 3.55 5.13
CA PRO A 65 -2.73 3.52 4.12
C PRO A 65 -3.23 2.98 2.77
N THR A 66 -2.86 3.68 1.70
CA THR A 66 -3.29 3.38 0.33
C THR A 66 -2.18 3.77 -0.65
N VAL A 67 -2.21 3.20 -1.85
CA VAL A 67 -1.23 3.43 -2.91
C VAL A 67 -1.84 3.14 -4.29
N ALA A 68 -1.42 3.84 -5.34
CA ALA A 68 -1.81 3.52 -6.71
C ALA A 68 -1.09 2.29 -7.24
N CYS A 69 -1.77 1.56 -8.13
CA CYS A 69 -1.19 0.53 -8.95
C CYS A 69 -0.38 1.14 -10.11
N ALA A 70 0.92 0.84 -10.20
CA ALA A 70 1.79 1.31 -11.28
C ALA A 70 1.42 0.80 -12.69
N GLN A 71 0.46 -0.14 -12.80
CA GLN A 71 0.01 -0.68 -14.08
C GLN A 71 -1.26 -0.01 -14.62
N CYS A 72 -2.15 0.46 -13.74
CA CYS A 72 -3.48 0.95 -14.15
C CYS A 72 -3.98 2.14 -13.33
N ASP A 73 -3.15 2.70 -12.46
CA ASP A 73 -3.42 3.84 -11.57
C ASP A 73 -4.59 3.66 -10.59
N GLY A 74 -5.19 2.46 -10.56
CA GLY A 74 -6.26 2.11 -9.63
C GLY A 74 -5.73 1.96 -8.21
N ILE A 75 -6.56 2.32 -7.24
CA ILE A 75 -6.21 2.24 -5.81
C ILE A 75 -6.58 0.90 -5.17
N ASP A 76 -7.22 -0.02 -5.89
CA ASP A 76 -7.62 -1.35 -5.41
C ASP A 76 -6.42 -2.30 -5.23
N VAL A 77 -5.42 -1.84 -4.46
CA VAL A 77 -4.17 -2.51 -4.14
C VAL A 77 -4.23 -3.07 -2.72
N TYR A 78 -3.84 -4.32 -2.55
CA TYR A 78 -3.90 -5.05 -1.29
C TYR A 78 -2.59 -5.78 -1.01
N ALA A 79 -2.24 -5.94 0.27
CA ALA A 79 -1.08 -6.72 0.67
C ALA A 79 -1.33 -8.22 0.49
N LEU A 80 -0.35 -8.93 -0.06
CA LEU A 80 -0.35 -10.38 -0.10
C LEU A 80 0.10 -10.93 1.25
N GLY A 81 -0.74 -11.77 1.86
CA GLY A 81 -0.47 -12.45 3.12
C GLY A 81 -0.58 -13.97 3.03
N GLY A 82 -0.10 -14.64 4.08
CA GLY A 82 -0.04 -16.10 4.19
C GLY A 82 1.40 -16.61 4.27
N ALA A 83 1.58 -17.90 4.59
CA ALA A 83 2.90 -18.49 4.84
C ALA A 83 3.87 -18.37 3.65
N ASP A 84 3.35 -18.44 2.42
CA ASP A 84 4.15 -18.39 1.20
C ASP A 84 4.14 -17.01 0.51
N ALA A 85 3.54 -15.99 1.13
CA ALA A 85 3.44 -14.67 0.53
C ALA A 85 4.75 -13.90 0.69
N PRO A 86 5.38 -13.45 -0.42
CA PRO A 86 6.60 -12.67 -0.33
C PRO A 86 6.32 -11.31 0.31
N ALA A 87 7.12 -10.94 1.31
CA ALA A 87 6.96 -9.68 2.03
C ALA A 87 7.04 -8.48 1.08
N GLY A 88 6.25 -7.44 1.35
CA GLY A 88 6.21 -6.21 0.55
C GLY A 88 5.60 -6.35 -0.85
N HIS A 89 5.07 -7.52 -1.22
CA HIS A 89 4.33 -7.69 -2.47
C HIS A 89 2.86 -7.35 -2.30
N LEU A 90 2.33 -6.67 -3.30
CA LEU A 90 0.94 -6.23 -3.36
C LEU A 90 0.27 -6.81 -4.61
N LEU A 91 -1.06 -6.92 -4.55
CA LEU A 91 -1.88 -7.26 -5.70
C LEU A 91 -2.88 -6.13 -5.97
N CYS A 92 -2.93 -5.67 -7.22
CA CYS A 92 -4.06 -4.85 -7.67
C CYS A 92 -5.22 -5.78 -8.06
N THR A 93 -6.37 -5.66 -7.40
CA THR A 93 -7.55 -6.49 -7.72
C THR A 93 -8.34 -5.97 -8.91
N ALA A 94 -8.05 -4.75 -9.40
CA ALA A 94 -8.67 -4.21 -10.61
C ALA A 94 -8.04 -4.77 -11.89
N CYS A 95 -6.70 -4.86 -11.96
CA CYS A 95 -5.98 -5.32 -13.15
C CYS A 95 -5.19 -6.63 -12.95
N HIS A 96 -5.23 -7.19 -11.74
CA HIS A 96 -4.53 -8.41 -11.32
C HIS A 96 -3.00 -8.33 -11.36
N ALA A 97 -2.42 -7.13 -11.48
CA ALA A 97 -0.97 -6.96 -11.50
C ALA A 97 -0.35 -7.25 -10.12
N LEU A 98 0.72 -8.04 -10.13
CA LEU A 98 1.60 -8.23 -8.99
C LEU A 98 2.58 -7.06 -8.92
N LEU A 99 2.64 -6.41 -7.76
CA LEU A 99 3.39 -5.20 -7.52
C LEU A 99 4.35 -5.37 -6.35
N LYS A 100 5.36 -4.52 -6.29
CA LYS A 100 6.22 -4.31 -5.12
C LYS A 100 5.95 -2.93 -4.54
N LEU A 101 5.87 -2.84 -3.22
CA LEU A 101 5.75 -1.58 -2.50
C LEU A 101 7.11 -0.91 -2.36
N ASN A 102 7.15 0.39 -2.64
CA ASN A 102 8.29 1.27 -2.40
C ASN A 102 7.83 2.42 -1.48
N VAL A 103 8.79 2.94 -0.69
CA VAL A 103 8.60 4.12 0.15
C VAL A 103 9.57 5.18 -0.33
N GLU A 104 9.07 6.39 -0.56
CA GLU A 104 9.84 7.51 -1.09
C GLU A 104 9.46 8.82 -0.40
N GLY A 105 10.11 9.93 -0.78
CA GLY A 105 9.77 11.26 -0.24
C GLY A 105 9.85 11.36 1.28
N ILE A 106 10.76 10.62 1.93
CA ILE A 106 10.82 10.56 3.39
C ILE A 106 11.32 11.90 3.95
N GLU A 107 10.46 12.59 4.69
CA GLU A 107 10.78 13.81 5.41
C GLU A 107 10.68 13.55 6.92
N ALA A 108 11.84 13.33 7.55
CA ALA A 108 11.92 13.19 8.99
C ALA A 108 11.69 14.54 9.70
N ARG A 109 11.05 14.49 10.86
CA ARG A 109 10.83 15.62 11.76
C ARG A 109 11.64 15.45 13.04
#